data_AF-A0A6G9YBX2-F1
#
_entry.id   AF-A0A6G9YBX2-F1
#
_cell.length_a   1.000
_cell.length_b   1.000
_cell.length_c   1.000
_cell.angle_alpha   90.00
_cell.angle_beta   90.00
_cell.angle_gamma   90.00
#
_symmetry.space_group_name_H-M   'P 1'
#
loop_
_entity.id
_entity.type
_entity.pdbx_description
1 polymer ?
#
loop_
_entity_poly.entity_id
_entity_poly.type
_entity_poly.pdbx_seq_one_letter_code
_entity_poly.pdbx_strand_id
1 'polypeptide(L)' 'MASARSSCFIDPAIPFADVRAAEKAAHLERNSLAARTTAVHAQDAAECAQLLAMLGLDLSELK' A
#
# COMPACT_ATOMS: atom_id res chain seq x y z
N MET A 1 38.71 9.64 31.40
CA MET A 1 38.57 9.65 29.93
C MET A 1 37.34 8.83 29.56
N ALA A 2 36.21 9.47 29.28
CA ALA A 2 34.97 8.78 28.90
C ALA A 2 34.84 8.79 27.38
N SER A 3 35.13 7.67 26.72
CA SER A 3 34.83 7.48 25.30
C SER A 3 33.36 7.05 25.20
N ALA A 4 32.49 8.03 24.97
CA ALA A 4 31.11 7.78 24.58
C ALA A 4 31.14 7.20 23.15
N ARG A 5 31.13 5.87 23.05
CA ARG A 5 30.85 5.19 21.79
C ARG A 5 29.37 5.42 21.46
N SER A 6 29.10 6.48 20.71
CA SER A 6 27.81 6.71 20.09
C SER A 6 27.58 5.59 19.07
N SER A 7 26.82 4.58 19.46
CA SER A 7 26.29 3.57 18.55
C SER A 7 25.19 4.25 17.73
N CYS A 8 25.51 4.65 16.51
CA CYS A 8 24.50 4.96 15.51
C CYS A 8 23.82 3.63 15.18
N PHE A 9 22.77 3.29 15.92
CA PHE A 9 21.85 2.24 15.50
C PHE A 9 21.18 2.78 14.25
N ILE A 10 21.74 2.43 13.08
CA ILE A 10 21.08 2.65 11.80
C ILE A 10 19.76 1.89 11.92
N ASP A 11 18.66 2.65 11.97
CA ASP A 11 17.34 2.06 11.96
C ASP A 11 17.25 1.15 10.71
N PRO A 12 16.93 -0.14 10.87
CA PRO A 12 16.91 -1.09 9.77
C PRO A 12 15.84 -0.74 8.72
N ALA A 13 14.97 0.24 8.98
CA ALA A 13 14.05 0.78 8.00
C ALA A 13 14.68 1.79 7.02
N ILE A 14 15.86 2.33 7.30
CA ILE A 14 16.56 3.26 6.38
C ILE A 14 17.08 2.59 5.10
N PRO A 15 17.80 1.44 5.14
CA PRO A 15 18.42 0.88 3.93
C PRO A 15 17.43 0.35 2.88
N PHE A 16 16.15 0.15 3.23
CA PHE A 16 15.12 -0.29 2.29
C PHE A 16 13.94 0.68 2.20
N ALA A 17 14.12 1.94 2.62
CA ALA A 17 13.07 2.95 2.54
C ALA A 17 12.58 3.13 1.09
N ASP A 18 13.52 3.22 0.15
CA ASP A 18 13.21 3.39 -1.28
C ASP A 18 12.49 2.16 -1.86
N VAL A 19 12.95 0.96 -1.50
CA VAL A 19 12.33 -0.30 -1.96
C VAL A 19 10.90 -0.42 -1.43
N ARG A 20 10.67 -0.10 -0.15
CA ARG A 20 9.32 -0.09 0.44
C ARG A 20 8.42 0.98 -0.19
N ALA A 21 8.96 2.15 -0.51
CA ALA A 21 8.21 3.19 -1.19
C ALA A 21 7.79 2.73 -2.60
N ALA A 22 8.70 2.10 -3.34
CA ALA A 22 8.42 1.53 -4.65
C ALA A 22 7.39 0.38 -4.57
N GLU A 23 7.52 -0.52 -3.59
CA GLU A 23 6.57 -1.59 -3.34
C GLU A 23 5.17 -1.03 -3.04
N LYS A 24 5.08 -0.02 -2.16
CA LYS A 24 3.82 0.65 -1.83
C LYS A 24 3.19 1.31 -3.06
N ALA A 25 3.99 1.97 -3.90
CA ALA A 25 3.49 2.57 -5.13
C ALA A 25 2.93 1.52 -6.10
N ALA A 26 3.66 0.42 -6.32
CA ALA A 26 3.20 -0.69 -7.15
C ALA A 26 1.94 -1.38 -6.58
N HIS A 27 1.84 -1.48 -5.26
CA HIS A 27 0.65 -2.01 -4.59
C HIS A 27 -0.57 -1.11 -4.82
N LEU A 28 -0.43 0.21 -4.68
CA LEU A 28 -1.51 1.17 -4.96
C LEU A 28 -1.96 1.11 -6.42
N GLU A 29 -1.02 1.03 -7.37
CA GLU A 29 -1.33 0.86 -8.79
C GLU A 29 -2.15 -0.40 -9.04
N ARG A 30 -1.70 -1.55 -8.50
CA ARG A 30 -2.42 -2.83 -8.62
C ARG A 30 -3.81 -2.78 -7.99
N ASN A 31 -3.94 -2.14 -6.83
CA ASN A 31 -5.22 -1.96 -6.16
C ASN A 31 -6.18 -1.11 -7.01
N SER A 32 -5.68 -0.03 -7.62
CA SER A 32 -6.47 0.81 -8.52
C SER A 32 -6.97 0.04 -9.74
N LEU A 33 -6.13 -0.80 -10.34
CA LEU A 33 -6.50 -1.64 -11.47
C LEU A 33 -7.55 -2.68 -11.06
N ALA A 34 -7.33 -3.37 -9.95
CA ALA A 34 -8.27 -4.36 -9.43
C ALA A 34 -9.65 -3.74 -9.18
N ALA A 35 -9.71 -2.58 -8.52
CA ALA A 35 -10.96 -1.90 -8.24
C ALA A 35 -11.69 -1.44 -9.52
N ARG A 36 -10.95 -0.94 -10.51
CA ARG A 36 -11.51 -0.60 -11.83
C ARG A 36 -12.07 -1.83 -12.54
N THR A 37 -11.34 -2.94 -12.52
CA THR A 37 -11.82 -4.22 -13.09
C THR A 37 -13.08 -4.69 -12.39
N THR A 38 -13.13 -4.65 -11.05
CA THR A 38 -14.33 -4.99 -10.28
C THR A 38 -15.51 -4.11 -10.68
N ALA A 39 -15.31 -2.79 -10.82
CA ALA A 39 -16.37 -1.86 -11.20
C ALA A 39 -16.93 -2.13 -12.61
N VAL A 40 -16.10 -2.63 -13.54
CA VAL A 40 -16.54 -3.01 -14.91
C VAL A 40 -17.37 -4.30 -14.90
N HIS A 41 -17.11 -5.21 -13.97
CA HIS A 41 -17.77 -6.51 -13.91
C HIS A 41 -18.93 -6.60 -12.92
N ALA A 42 -19.07 -5.63 -12.02
CA ALA A 42 -20.21 -5.54 -11.12
C ALA A 42 -21.49 -5.16 -11.87
N GLN A 43 -22.61 -5.74 -11.45
CA GLN A 43 -23.95 -5.49 -11.99
C GLN A 43 -24.51 -4.16 -11.51
N ASP A 44 -24.18 -3.75 -10.29
CA ASP A 44 -24.57 -2.47 -9.71
C ASP A 44 -23.55 -1.92 -8.71
N ALA A 45 -23.79 -0.71 -8.21
CA ALA A 45 -22.91 -0.02 -7.28
C ALA A 45 -22.83 -0.70 -5.90
N ALA A 46 -23.90 -1.37 -5.46
CA ALA A 46 -23.94 -2.05 -4.17
C ALA A 46 -23.13 -3.35 -4.20
N GLU A 47 -23.26 -4.13 -5.28
CA GLU A 47 -22.44 -5.31 -5.53
C GLU A 47 -20.96 -4.93 -5.68
N CYS A 48 -20.66 -3.86 -6.43
CA CYS A 48 -19.29 -3.35 -6.55
C CYS A 48 -18.69 -3.03 -5.18
N ALA A 49 -19.41 -2.31 -4.33
CA ALA A 49 -18.95 -1.97 -2.99
C ALA A 49 -18.68 -3.22 -2.12
N GLN A 50 -19.53 -4.25 -2.20
CA GLN A 50 -19.32 -5.51 -1.51
C GLN A 50 -18.09 -6.27 -2.02
N LEU A 51 -17.91 -6.34 -3.34
CA LEU A 51 -16.77 -7.00 -3.97
C LEU A 51 -15.45 -6.30 -3.58
N LEU A 52 -15.42 -4.97 -3.59
CA LEU A 52 -14.25 -4.19 -3.17
C LEU A 52 -13.92 -4.44 -1.69
N ALA A 53 -14.93 -4.45 -0.83
CA ALA A 53 -14.75 -4.75 0.60
C ALA A 53 -14.17 -6.15 0.83
N MET A 54 -14.63 -7.17 0.08
CA MET A 54 -14.08 -8.53 0.16
C MET A 54 -12.63 -8.63 -0.30
N LEU A 55 -12.23 -7.79 -1.26
CA LEU A 55 -10.86 -7.70 -1.75
C LEU A 55 -9.96 -6.84 -0.85
N GLY A 56 -10.50 -6.22 0.20
CA GLY A 56 -9.79 -5.26 1.05
C GLY A 56 -9.39 -3.99 0.31
N LEU A 57 -10.10 -3.64 -0.76
CA LEU A 57 -9.87 -2.45 -1.55
C LEU A 57 -10.75 -1.31 -1.01
N ASP A 58 -10.13 -0.31 -0.41
CA ASP A 58 -10.82 0.91 -0.01
C ASP A 58 -10.86 1.90 -1.18
N LEU A 59 -12.06 2.40 -1.48
CA LEU A 59 -12.25 3.47 -2.46
C LEU A 59 -11.49 4.75 -2.08
N SER A 60 -11.24 4.95 -0.79
CA SER A 60 -10.47 6.10 -0.27
C SER A 60 -8.98 6.04 -0.64
N GLU A 61 -8.47 4.84 -0.93
CA GLU A 61 -7.09 4.62 -1.38
C GLU A 61 -6.94 4.69 -2.91
N LEU A 62 -8.05 4.62 -3.65
CA LEU A 62 -8.08 4.92 -5.08
C LEU A 62 -8.12 6.44 -5.28
N LYS A 63 -6.96 7.03 -5.63
CA LYS A 63 -6.85 8.43 -6.05
C LYS A 63 -6.76 8.55 -7.56
#